data_AF-A0A3S4UGI4-F1
#
_entry.id   AF-A0A3S4UGI4-F1
#
_cell.length_a   1.000
_cell.length_b   1.000
_cell.length_c   1.000
_cell.angle_alpha   90.00
_cell.angle_beta   90.00
_cell.angle_gamma   90.00
#
_symmetry.space_group_name_H-M   'P 1'
#
loop_
_entity.id
_entity.type
_entity.pdbx_description
1 polymer ?
#
loop_
_entity_poly.entity_id
_entity_poly.type
_entity_poly.pdbx_seq_one_letter_code
_entity_poly.pdbx_strand_id
1 'polypeptide(L)'
;MASLHKDPNKNQSSKQSEGIEKGRFRNLEFSLKKRAYQELLAYCQRKSLTLEDGVSSLIERGIDNYWLMAYKSLKHDFIMLKENFETYKRDNKLLTAIEAQNEELKSQLLKKGIPNQVLATPSKKENTNKAGELSVAKELADKEGESEAARMSLAVREETAAKLKQFLIEKGFFVTDAVPVLIEYGLASQDEYALMALKEEREKELPKMDAEYAALRFRAYQYFKVNQTITIRLYVLLSENRRLKELCQLHGICIAAQDPWDDWGSDKINELYGRYVFVNRV
;
A
#
# COMPACT_ATOMS: atom_id res chain seq x y z
N MET A 1 21.49 84.51 2.09
CA MET A 1 22.92 84.79 1.86
C MET A 1 23.69 84.48 3.13
N ALA A 2 24.49 83.42 3.13
CA ALA A 2 25.76 83.29 3.83
C ALA A 2 26.32 81.89 3.55
N SER A 3 27.62 81.84 3.39
CA SER A 3 28.40 80.83 2.68
C SER A 3 29.23 80.00 3.65
N LEU A 4 29.65 78.81 3.19
CA LEU A 4 30.93 78.12 3.46
C LEU A 4 31.33 77.80 4.92
N HIS A 5 31.55 76.51 5.20
CA HIS A 5 32.91 76.02 5.47
C HIS A 5 33.05 74.49 5.38
N LYS A 6 34.11 74.06 4.67
CA LYS A 6 34.74 72.73 4.69
C LYS A 6 35.42 72.49 6.06
N ASP A 7 35.67 71.27 6.53
CA ASP A 7 36.80 70.35 6.20
C ASP A 7 36.79 69.21 7.27
N PRO A 8 37.74 68.25 7.38
CA PRO A 8 38.05 67.16 6.46
C PRO A 8 38.25 65.79 7.18
N ASN A 9 38.27 64.71 6.40
CA ASN A 9 39.17 63.55 6.51
C ASN A 9 39.66 63.04 7.89
N LYS A 10 39.25 61.81 8.26
CA LYS A 10 40.10 60.90 9.04
C LYS A 10 39.95 59.45 8.54
N ASN A 11 40.78 59.12 7.55
CA ASN A 11 41.20 57.76 7.28
C ASN A 11 41.82 57.14 8.55
N GLN A 12 41.38 55.95 8.95
CA GLN A 12 42.30 54.92 9.43
C GLN A 12 41.71 53.52 9.26
N SER A 13 42.40 52.77 8.41
CA SER A 13 42.36 51.32 8.21
C SER A 13 42.21 50.52 9.51
N SER A 14 41.26 49.60 9.54
CA SER A 14 41.40 48.36 10.32
C SER A 14 40.73 47.20 9.59
N LYS A 15 41.61 46.46 8.90
CA LYS A 15 41.67 45.00 8.79
C LYS A 15 40.35 44.22 8.83
N GLN A 16 40.10 43.57 7.69
CA GLN A 16 39.54 42.23 7.57
C GLN A 16 39.68 41.40 8.86
N SER A 17 38.54 41.12 9.46
CA SER A 17 38.27 39.80 10.01
C SER A 17 36.96 39.35 9.37
N GLU A 18 37.09 38.61 8.27
CA GLU A 18 36.03 37.72 7.79
C GLU A 18 35.74 36.73 8.92
N GLY A 19 34.80 37.11 9.78
CA GLY A 19 34.17 36.20 10.71
C GLY A 19 33.33 35.25 9.88
N ILE A 20 33.78 34.00 9.80
CA ILE A 20 32.97 32.86 9.36
C ILE A 20 31.66 32.91 10.17
N GLU A 21 30.58 33.37 9.54
CA GLU A 21 29.23 33.23 10.09
C GLU A 21 28.96 31.73 10.19
N LYS A 22 29.20 31.17 11.37
CA LYS A 22 28.73 29.83 11.74
C LYS A 22 27.21 29.85 11.62
N GLY A 23 26.70 29.22 10.57
CA GLY A 23 25.27 29.12 10.26
C GLY A 23 24.47 28.71 11.48
N ARG A 24 23.34 29.39 11.71
CA ARG A 24 22.45 29.08 12.83
C ARG A 24 21.76 27.76 12.55
N PHE A 25 22.10 26.72 13.29
CA PHE A 25 21.40 25.44 13.18
C PHE A 25 19.99 25.53 13.79
N ARG A 26 19.01 24.89 13.15
CA ARG A 26 17.68 24.65 13.74
C ARG A 26 17.60 23.21 14.25
N ASN A 27 17.11 23.03 15.46
CA ASN A 27 16.95 21.70 16.06
C ASN A 27 15.72 21.00 15.47
N LEU A 28 15.90 19.78 14.97
CA LEU A 28 14.83 18.89 14.54
C LEU A 28 14.75 17.70 15.50
N GLU A 29 13.53 17.39 15.93
CA GLU A 29 13.24 16.20 16.74
C GLU A 29 12.50 15.17 15.88
N PHE A 30 13.01 13.95 15.83
CA PHE A 30 12.43 12.85 15.06
C PHE A 30 12.88 11.49 15.61
N SER A 31 12.28 10.41 15.13
CA SER A 31 12.64 9.05 15.51
C SER A 31 13.02 8.22 14.28
N LEU A 32 14.15 7.53 14.33
CA LEU A 32 14.58 6.60 13.28
C LEU A 32 14.43 5.16 13.75
N LYS A 33 14.03 4.28 12.82
CA LYS A 33 14.17 2.84 13.03
C LYS A 33 15.64 2.50 13.24
N LYS A 34 15.92 1.52 14.11
CA LYS A 34 17.28 1.06 14.44
C LYS A 34 18.15 0.82 13.21
N ARG A 35 17.60 0.19 12.17
CA ARG A 35 18.30 -0.06 10.90
C ARG A 35 18.69 1.23 10.18
N ALA A 36 17.74 2.15 9.99
CA ALA A 36 18.00 3.43 9.33
C ALA A 36 19.04 4.27 10.11
N TYR A 37 18.98 4.22 11.44
CA TYR A 37 19.98 4.86 12.30
C TYR A 37 21.40 4.26 12.12
N GLN A 38 21.52 2.93 12.08
CA GLN A 38 22.80 2.27 11.82
C GLN A 38 23.36 2.60 10.42
N GLU A 39 22.49 2.63 9.41
CA GLU A 39 22.88 3.01 8.03
C GLU A 39 23.31 4.48 7.95
N LEU A 40 22.65 5.38 8.69
CA LEU A 40 23.07 6.78 8.86
C LEU A 40 24.49 6.88 9.48
N LEU A 41 24.75 6.16 10.57
CA LEU A 41 26.08 6.16 11.19
C LEU A 41 27.15 5.64 10.23
N ALA A 42 26.87 4.56 9.51
CA ALA A 42 27.78 4.02 8.49
C ALA A 42 28.00 5.00 7.33
N TYR A 43 26.98 5.76 6.93
CA TYR A 43 27.10 6.82 5.93
C TYR A 43 28.03 7.94 6.42
N CYS A 44 27.82 8.45 7.63
CA CYS A 44 28.67 9.49 8.24
C CYS A 44 30.14 9.04 8.31
N GLN A 45 30.39 7.82 8.78
CA GLN A 45 31.73 7.25 8.87
C GLN A 45 32.40 7.16 7.50
N ARG A 46 31.72 6.60 6.48
CA ARG A 46 32.28 6.45 5.12
C ARG A 46 32.60 7.78 4.45
N LYS A 47 31.81 8.82 4.74
CA LYS A 47 31.99 10.16 4.16
C LYS A 47 32.80 11.11 5.05
N SER A 48 33.29 10.65 6.20
CA SER A 48 33.99 11.47 7.20
C SER A 48 33.20 12.72 7.60
N LEU A 49 31.88 12.56 7.78
CA LEU A 49 30.95 13.62 8.16
C LEU A 49 30.60 13.54 9.64
N THR A 50 30.31 14.68 10.24
CA THR A 50 29.60 14.71 11.52
C THR A 50 28.19 14.14 11.35
N LEU A 51 27.55 13.75 12.46
CA LEU A 51 26.17 13.26 12.41
C LEU A 51 25.21 14.34 11.88
N GLU A 52 25.40 15.60 12.26
CA GLU A 52 24.60 16.75 11.82
C GLU A 52 24.76 17.01 10.32
N ASP A 53 25.99 16.98 9.81
CA ASP A 53 26.26 17.14 8.38
C ASP A 53 25.74 15.95 7.57
N GLY A 54 25.86 14.74 8.11
CA GLY A 54 25.31 13.54 7.49
C GLY A 54 23.80 13.57 7.38
N VAL A 55 23.09 13.97 8.45
CA VAL A 55 21.64 14.13 8.43
C VAL A 55 21.22 15.25 7.48
N SER A 56 21.89 16.40 7.51
CA SER A 56 21.60 17.49 6.58
C SER A 56 21.77 17.04 5.13
N SER A 57 22.88 16.36 4.81
CA SER A 57 23.16 15.80 3.48
C SER A 57 22.10 14.79 3.02
N LEU A 58 21.66 13.89 3.91
CA LEU A 58 20.66 12.87 3.56
C LEU A 58 19.26 13.46 3.43
N ILE A 59 18.89 14.48 4.21
CA ILE A 59 17.63 15.20 4.04
C ILE A 59 17.60 15.88 2.67
N GLU A 60 18.67 16.59 2.28
CA GLU A 60 18.73 17.25 0.96
C GLU A 60 18.62 16.23 -0.17
N ARG A 61 19.39 15.14 -0.11
CA ARG A 61 19.30 14.06 -1.08
C ARG A 61 17.92 13.38 -1.08
N GLY A 62 17.30 13.26 0.08
CA GLY A 62 15.94 12.73 0.23
C GLY A 62 14.91 13.60 -0.46
N ILE A 63 15.03 14.93 -0.32
CA ILE A 63 14.17 15.91 -0.99
C ILE A 63 14.34 15.79 -2.50
N ASP A 64 15.58 15.77 -2.99
CA ASP A 64 15.89 15.68 -4.42
C ASP A 64 15.38 14.38 -5.05
N ASN A 65 15.43 13.28 -4.30
CA ASN A 65 15.02 11.95 -4.78
C ASN A 65 13.58 11.57 -4.42
N TYR A 66 12.85 12.44 -3.72
CA TYR A 66 11.50 12.15 -3.24
C TYR A 66 10.58 11.62 -4.35
N TRP A 67 10.56 12.31 -5.49
CA TRP A 67 9.68 11.94 -6.60
C TRP A 67 10.06 10.62 -7.27
N LEU A 68 11.34 10.24 -7.22
CA LEU A 68 11.81 8.96 -7.75
C LEU A 68 11.40 7.82 -6.83
N MET A 69 11.52 8.02 -5.51
CA MET A 69 11.09 7.03 -4.53
C MET A 69 9.56 6.89 -4.51
N ALA A 70 8.84 8.01 -4.62
CA ALA A 70 7.38 8.00 -4.79
C ALA A 70 6.96 7.25 -6.07
N TYR A 71 7.64 7.49 -7.19
CA TYR A 71 7.41 6.74 -8.43
C TYR A 71 7.69 5.24 -8.25
N LYS A 72 8.79 4.87 -7.59
CA LYS A 72 9.13 3.47 -7.30
C LYS A 72 8.04 2.78 -6.46
N SER A 73 7.53 3.46 -5.44
CA SER A 73 6.41 2.98 -4.63
C SER A 73 5.16 2.79 -5.47
N LEU A 74 4.79 3.81 -6.25
CA LEU A 74 3.62 3.76 -7.13
C LEU A 74 3.71 2.62 -8.16
N LYS A 75 4.90 2.39 -8.73
CA LYS A 75 5.15 1.29 -9.67
C LYS A 75 4.93 -0.06 -9.00
N HIS A 76 5.43 -0.24 -7.78
CA HIS A 76 5.21 -1.46 -7.01
C HIS A 76 3.72 -1.67 -6.74
N ASP A 77 3.03 -0.63 -6.24
CA ASP A 77 1.59 -0.68 -5.97
C ASP A 77 0.78 -1.00 -7.23
N PHE A 78 1.19 -0.45 -8.38
CA PHE A 78 0.54 -0.72 -9.66
C PHE A 78 0.69 -2.19 -10.10
N ILE A 79 1.86 -2.79 -9.90
CA ILE A 79 2.10 -4.21 -10.19
C ILE A 79 1.21 -5.08 -9.30
N MET A 80 1.22 -4.83 -7.99
CA MET A 80 0.37 -5.55 -7.04
C MET A 80 -1.12 -5.39 -7.38
N LEU A 81 -1.54 -4.18 -7.80
CA LEU A 81 -2.90 -3.91 -8.21
C LEU A 81 -3.30 -4.68 -9.48
N LYS A 82 -2.38 -4.84 -10.47
CA LYS A 82 -2.61 -5.65 -11.68
C LYS A 82 -2.82 -7.12 -11.34
N GLU A 83 -1.98 -7.68 -10.47
CA GLU A 83 -2.09 -9.08 -10.03
C GLU A 83 -3.41 -9.33 -9.27
N ASN A 84 -3.76 -8.42 -8.36
CA ASN A 84 -5.02 -8.46 -7.64
C ASN A 84 -6.22 -8.35 -8.59
N PHE A 85 -6.16 -7.45 -9.57
CA PHE A 85 -7.23 -7.28 -10.56
C PHE A 85 -7.50 -8.56 -11.34
N GLU A 86 -6.48 -9.22 -11.89
CA GLU A 86 -6.67 -10.47 -12.64
C GLU A 86 -7.16 -11.62 -11.75
N THR A 87 -6.77 -11.64 -10.48
CA THR A 87 -7.32 -12.58 -9.49
C THR A 87 -8.79 -12.32 -9.23
N TYR A 88 -9.17 -11.07 -8.96
CA TYR A 88 -10.56 -10.69 -8.72
C TYR A 88 -11.45 -10.97 -9.93
N LYS A 89 -10.96 -10.71 -11.13
CA LYS A 89 -11.67 -10.99 -12.38
C LYS A 89 -11.89 -12.48 -12.60
N ARG A 90 -10.89 -13.33 -12.34
CA ARG A 90 -11.04 -14.80 -12.42
C ARG A 90 -12.03 -15.32 -11.39
N ASP A 91 -11.89 -14.89 -10.14
CA ASP A 91 -12.81 -15.28 -9.07
C ASP A 91 -14.23 -14.81 -9.37
N ASN A 92 -14.40 -13.60 -9.92
CA ASN A 92 -15.70 -13.07 -10.31
C ASN A 92 -16.40 -13.96 -11.34
N LYS A 93 -15.66 -14.41 -12.36
CA LYS A 93 -16.20 -15.30 -13.39
C LYS A 93 -16.69 -16.63 -12.78
N LEU A 94 -15.96 -17.19 -11.83
CA LEU A 94 -16.34 -18.45 -11.18
C LEU A 94 -17.53 -18.26 -10.24
N LEU A 95 -17.50 -17.23 -9.41
CA LEU A 95 -18.56 -16.92 -8.45
C LEU A 95 -19.89 -16.60 -9.15
N THR A 96 -19.86 -15.80 -10.22
CA THR A 96 -21.07 -15.48 -11.00
C THR A 96 -21.58 -16.68 -11.81
N ALA A 97 -20.69 -17.59 -12.23
CA ALA A 97 -21.10 -18.81 -12.92
C ALA A 97 -21.89 -19.77 -12.00
N ILE A 98 -21.54 -19.85 -10.71
CA ILE A 98 -22.32 -20.63 -9.73
C ILE A 98 -23.75 -20.09 -9.62
N GLU A 99 -23.89 -18.77 -9.49
CA GLU A 99 -25.21 -18.12 -9.41
C GLU A 99 -26.02 -18.33 -10.68
N ALA A 100 -25.40 -18.13 -11.85
CA ALA A 100 -26.06 -18.34 -13.14
C ALA A 100 -26.49 -19.80 -13.32
N GLN A 101 -25.67 -20.76 -12.89
CA GLN A 101 -26.03 -22.17 -12.96
C GLN A 101 -27.20 -22.51 -12.05
N ASN A 102 -27.25 -21.98 -10.82
CA ASN A 102 -28.40 -22.21 -9.93
C ASN A 102 -29.71 -21.74 -10.58
N GLU A 103 -29.70 -20.57 -11.21
CA GLU A 103 -30.88 -20.05 -11.92
C GLU A 103 -31.27 -20.88 -13.14
N GLU A 104 -30.29 -21.37 -13.91
CA GLU A 104 -30.55 -22.26 -15.05
C GLU A 104 -31.13 -23.60 -14.59
N LEU A 105 -30.57 -24.22 -13.55
CA LEU A 105 -31.09 -25.49 -13.01
C LEU A 105 -32.53 -25.32 -12.49
N LYS A 106 -32.84 -24.22 -11.78
CA LYS A 106 -34.22 -23.90 -11.36
C LYS A 106 -35.14 -23.78 -12.58
N SER A 107 -34.73 -23.07 -13.61
CA SER A 107 -35.49 -22.90 -14.86
C SER A 107 -35.80 -24.24 -15.53
N GLN A 108 -34.83 -25.15 -15.59
CA GLN A 108 -35.03 -26.49 -16.13
C GLN A 108 -36.00 -27.35 -15.31
N LEU A 109 -35.89 -27.31 -13.98
CA LEU A 109 -36.80 -28.01 -13.07
C LEU A 109 -38.24 -27.48 -13.18
N LEU A 110 -38.40 -26.15 -13.31
CA LEU A 110 -39.71 -25.53 -13.53
C LEU A 110 -40.33 -25.95 -14.87
N LYS A 111 -39.53 -26.02 -15.95
CA LYS A 111 -40.00 -26.52 -17.25
C LYS A 111 -40.46 -27.98 -17.19
N LYS A 112 -39.93 -28.78 -16.25
CA LYS A 112 -40.38 -30.15 -15.96
C LYS A 112 -41.62 -30.23 -15.05
N GLY A 113 -42.18 -29.08 -14.65
CA GLY A 113 -43.39 -29.02 -13.82
C GLY A 113 -43.14 -29.16 -12.32
N ILE A 114 -41.89 -29.01 -11.86
CA ILE A 114 -41.57 -29.08 -10.43
C ILE A 114 -41.99 -27.76 -9.76
N PRO A 115 -42.83 -27.80 -8.72
CA PRO A 115 -43.31 -26.59 -8.07
C PRO A 115 -42.18 -25.79 -7.40
N ASN A 116 -42.25 -24.47 -7.49
CA ASN A 116 -41.33 -23.54 -6.81
C ASN A 116 -41.20 -23.80 -5.29
N GLN A 117 -42.21 -24.37 -4.64
CA GLN A 117 -42.18 -24.69 -3.21
C GLN A 117 -41.15 -25.79 -2.87
N VAL A 118 -40.93 -26.74 -3.79
CA VAL A 118 -39.89 -27.79 -3.69
C VAL A 118 -38.51 -27.20 -3.98
N LEU A 119 -38.44 -26.17 -4.82
CA LEU A 119 -37.19 -25.45 -5.10
C LEU A 119 -36.79 -24.51 -3.96
N ALA A 120 -37.75 -23.97 -3.20
CA ALA A 120 -37.50 -23.04 -2.09
C ALA A 120 -37.22 -23.72 -0.75
N THR A 121 -37.41 -25.04 -0.63
CA THR A 121 -37.18 -25.76 0.63
C THR A 121 -35.70 -26.12 0.79
N PRO A 122 -34.97 -25.55 1.77
CA PRO A 122 -33.63 -26.02 2.10
C PRO A 122 -33.73 -27.47 2.60
N SER A 123 -32.85 -28.34 2.10
CA SER A 123 -32.78 -29.73 2.54
C SER A 123 -32.59 -29.76 4.06
N LYS A 124 -33.58 -30.27 4.79
CA LYS A 124 -33.59 -30.39 6.26
C LYS A 124 -32.76 -31.58 6.79
N LYS A 125 -31.89 -32.16 5.98
CA LYS A 125 -31.04 -33.28 6.40
C LYS A 125 -29.63 -33.10 5.89
N GLU A 126 -28.81 -32.41 6.69
CA GLU A 126 -27.51 -32.95 7.07
C GLU A 126 -27.07 -32.38 8.41
N ASN A 127 -26.46 -33.27 9.19
CA ASN A 127 -26.35 -33.23 10.63
C ASN A 127 -25.65 -31.98 11.19
N THR A 128 -26.31 -31.38 12.17
CA THR A 128 -25.69 -30.92 13.41
C THR A 128 -24.62 -31.93 13.87
N ASN A 129 -23.35 -31.59 13.72
CA ASN A 129 -22.25 -31.89 14.64
C ASN A 129 -20.92 -31.51 13.99
N LYS A 130 -20.57 -30.21 14.11
CA LYS A 130 -19.21 -29.69 14.36
C LYS A 130 -19.30 -28.17 14.56
N ALA A 131 -20.10 -27.78 15.54
CA ALA A 131 -19.78 -26.60 16.35
C ALA A 131 -18.68 -27.04 17.31
N GLY A 132 -17.46 -27.16 16.78
CA GLY A 132 -16.28 -27.61 17.50
C GLY A 132 -15.14 -26.67 17.14
N GLU A 133 -14.90 -25.74 18.04
CA GLU A 133 -13.58 -25.14 18.27
C GLU A 133 -12.95 -24.41 17.08
N LEU A 134 -13.46 -23.21 16.79
CA LEU A 134 -12.61 -22.11 16.31
C LEU A 134 -12.22 -21.25 17.51
N SER A 135 -11.42 -21.83 18.41
CA SER A 135 -10.81 -21.15 19.55
C SER A 135 -9.30 -21.34 19.55
N VAL A 136 -8.62 -21.14 18.42
CA VAL A 136 -7.17 -20.98 18.39
C VAL A 136 -6.78 -20.03 17.25
N ALA A 137 -6.80 -18.73 17.52
CA ALA A 137 -5.95 -17.73 16.84
C ALA A 137 -6.09 -16.38 17.59
N LYS A 138 -5.80 -16.38 18.89
CA LYS A 138 -5.61 -15.13 19.66
C LYS A 138 -4.32 -15.13 20.48
N GLU A 139 -3.38 -16.01 20.12
CA GLU A 139 -2.03 -16.03 20.66
C GLU A 139 -1.06 -16.25 19.50
N LEU A 140 -0.68 -15.17 18.83
CA LEU A 140 0.57 -14.99 18.08
C LEU A 140 0.66 -13.59 17.40
N ALA A 141 -0.04 -12.58 17.94
CA ALA A 141 0.04 -11.20 17.46
C ALA A 141 0.62 -10.23 18.51
N ASP A 142 1.28 -10.74 19.55
CA ASP A 142 2.06 -9.96 20.53
C ASP A 142 3.50 -10.48 20.58
N LYS A 143 4.16 -10.55 19.41
CA LYS A 143 5.63 -10.57 19.28
C LYS A 143 6.07 -9.95 17.95
N GLU A 144 5.42 -8.87 17.51
CA GLU A 144 6.14 -7.92 16.67
C GLU A 144 6.95 -7.07 17.62
N GLY A 145 8.26 -7.35 17.67
CA GLY A 145 9.20 -6.69 18.55
C GLY A 145 9.01 -5.18 18.46
N GLU A 146 8.93 -4.54 19.62
CA GLU A 146 9.18 -3.12 19.76
C GLU A 146 10.47 -2.82 18.98
N SER A 147 10.30 -2.33 17.75
CA SER A 147 11.39 -1.78 16.97
C SER A 147 11.79 -0.53 17.72
N GLU A 148 12.70 -0.66 18.68
CA GLU A 148 13.30 0.44 19.43
C GLU A 148 13.69 1.53 18.43
N ALA A 149 12.84 2.55 18.33
CA ALA A 149 13.08 3.70 17.50
C ALA A 149 14.01 4.62 18.30
N ALA A 150 15.16 4.95 17.72
CA ALA A 150 16.08 5.89 18.34
C ALA A 150 15.47 7.29 18.22
N ARG A 151 15.09 7.89 19.34
CA ARG A 151 14.70 9.31 19.39
C ARG A 151 15.96 10.15 19.23
N MET A 152 15.90 11.10 18.31
CA MET A 152 17.02 11.96 17.95
C MET A 152 16.57 13.41 17.97
N SER A 153 17.43 14.27 18.52
CA SER A 153 17.34 15.72 18.38
C SER A 153 18.66 16.18 17.78
N LEU A 154 18.62 16.77 16.59
CA LEU A 154 19.82 17.17 15.87
C LEU A 154 19.67 18.56 15.27
N ALA A 155 20.76 19.30 15.31
CA ALA A 155 20.90 20.57 14.64
C ALA A 155 21.06 20.34 13.13
N VAL A 156 20.24 21.01 12.33
CA VAL A 156 20.31 20.99 10.86
C VAL A 156 20.67 22.37 10.35
N ARG A 157 21.51 22.43 9.31
CA ARG A 157 21.95 23.68 8.68
C ARG A 157 20.77 24.56 8.28
N GLU A 158 20.90 25.87 8.41
CA GLU A 158 19.79 26.82 8.17
C GLU A 158 19.21 26.69 6.76
N GLU A 159 20.08 26.54 5.75
CA GLU A 159 19.69 26.35 4.35
C GLU A 159 18.87 25.07 4.15
N THR A 160 19.35 23.95 4.71
CA THR A 160 18.65 22.67 4.65
C THR A 160 17.31 22.74 5.40
N ALA A 161 17.26 23.42 6.55
CA ALA A 161 16.03 23.62 7.30
C ALA A 161 15.01 24.48 6.54
N ALA A 162 15.48 25.48 5.79
CA ALA A 162 14.62 26.30 4.92
C ALA A 162 14.07 25.47 3.74
N LYS A 163 14.92 24.71 3.05
CA LYS A 163 14.50 23.79 1.97
C LYS A 163 13.50 22.75 2.48
N LEU A 164 13.77 22.13 3.63
CA LEU A 164 12.88 21.18 4.28
C LEU A 164 11.54 21.84 4.60
N LYS A 165 11.53 23.03 5.22
CA LYS A 165 10.28 23.74 5.52
C LYS A 165 9.43 23.97 4.27
N GLN A 166 10.05 24.42 3.18
CA GLN A 166 9.36 24.64 1.92
C GLN A 166 8.78 23.33 1.36
N PHE A 167 9.59 22.27 1.33
CA PHE A 167 9.16 20.94 0.89
C PHE A 167 7.97 20.40 1.70
N LEU A 168 8.01 20.54 3.03
CA LEU A 168 6.92 20.07 3.90
C LEU A 168 5.61 20.81 3.65
N ILE A 169 5.67 22.12 3.42
CA ILE A 169 4.49 22.93 3.06
C ILE A 169 3.91 22.46 1.73
N GLU A 170 4.76 22.29 0.71
CA GLU A 170 4.33 21.87 -0.62
C GLU A 170 3.74 20.46 -0.67
N LYS A 171 4.19 19.56 0.21
CA LYS A 171 3.72 18.17 0.25
C LYS A 171 2.68 17.92 1.34
N GLY A 172 2.41 18.90 2.20
CA GLY A 172 1.46 18.77 3.31
C GLY A 172 1.91 17.80 4.39
N PHE A 173 3.21 17.67 4.63
CA PHE A 173 3.77 16.75 5.62
C PHE A 173 4.11 17.43 6.95
N PHE A 174 4.04 16.66 8.04
CA PHE A 174 4.61 17.04 9.33
C PHE A 174 6.09 16.65 9.40
N VAL A 175 6.89 17.46 10.12
CA VAL A 175 8.35 17.27 10.26
C VAL A 175 8.68 15.88 10.82
N THR A 176 7.94 15.44 11.84
CA THR A 176 8.17 14.17 12.56
C THR A 176 8.05 12.95 11.65
N ASP A 177 7.20 13.04 10.63
CA ASP A 177 6.88 11.92 9.74
C ASP A 177 7.75 11.96 8.48
N ALA A 178 8.03 13.16 7.96
CA ALA A 178 8.78 13.32 6.72
C ALA A 178 10.29 13.15 6.90
N VAL A 179 10.88 13.65 8.00
CA VAL A 179 12.34 13.59 8.17
C VAL A 179 12.88 12.16 8.14
N PRO A 180 12.29 11.17 8.85
CA PRO A 180 12.70 9.77 8.74
C PRO A 180 12.65 9.24 7.30
N VAL A 181 11.55 9.52 6.58
CA VAL A 181 11.37 9.08 5.19
C VAL A 181 12.39 9.71 4.26
N LEU A 182 12.67 11.00 4.40
CA LEU A 182 13.67 11.70 3.60
C LEU A 182 15.08 11.17 3.87
N ILE A 183 15.41 10.85 5.12
CA ILE A 183 16.69 10.20 5.45
C ILE A 183 16.78 8.82 4.77
N GLU A 184 15.74 8.01 4.83
CA GLU A 184 15.70 6.71 4.15
C GLU A 184 15.85 6.85 2.63
N TYR A 185 15.20 7.84 2.00
CA TYR A 185 15.33 8.14 0.57
C TYR A 185 16.74 8.63 0.22
N GLY A 186 17.34 9.46 1.06
CA GLY A 186 18.73 9.89 0.94
C GLY A 186 19.72 8.72 1.05
N LEU A 187 19.42 7.72 1.89
CA LEU A 187 20.24 6.53 2.05
C LEU A 187 20.11 5.56 0.86
N ALA A 188 18.90 5.39 0.33
CA ALA A 188 18.62 4.51 -0.82
C ALA A 188 19.24 5.00 -2.13
N SER A 189 19.56 6.29 -2.23
CA SER A 189 19.99 6.98 -3.45
C SER A 189 21.51 6.98 -3.66
N GLN A 190 22.24 5.99 -3.15
CA GLN A 190 23.73 5.96 -3.22
C GLN A 190 24.31 5.60 -4.59
N ASP A 191 23.51 5.04 -5.51
CA ASP A 191 23.94 4.70 -6.87
C ASP A 191 23.37 5.70 -7.88
N GLU A 192 24.24 6.58 -8.40
CA GLU A 192 23.86 7.61 -9.37
C GLU A 192 23.39 7.02 -10.71
N TYR A 193 23.96 5.90 -11.16
CA TYR A 193 23.54 5.26 -12.41
C TYR A 193 22.13 4.68 -12.27
N ALA A 194 21.83 4.05 -11.14
CA ALA A 194 20.49 3.55 -10.85
C ALA A 194 19.45 4.70 -10.77
N LEU A 195 19.82 5.85 -10.19
CA LEU A 195 18.95 7.02 -10.15
C LEU A 195 18.70 7.63 -11.54
N MET A 196 19.72 7.69 -12.38
CA MET A 196 19.55 8.16 -13.77
C MET A 196 18.63 7.24 -14.56
N ALA A 197 18.82 5.93 -14.45
CA ALA A 197 17.93 4.95 -15.07
C ALA A 197 16.47 5.12 -14.58
N LEU A 198 16.26 5.30 -13.28
CA LEU A 198 14.93 5.51 -12.69
C LEU A 198 14.28 6.83 -13.12
N LYS A 199 15.09 7.89 -13.33
CA LYS A 199 14.61 9.17 -13.89
C LYS A 199 14.09 8.99 -15.32
N GLU A 200 14.89 8.35 -16.18
CA GLU A 200 14.49 8.09 -17.58
C GLU A 200 13.25 7.19 -17.66
N GLU A 201 13.20 6.16 -16.82
CA GLU A 201 12.07 5.26 -16.73
C GLU A 201 10.78 5.99 -16.32
N ARG A 202 10.87 6.82 -15.26
CA ARG A 202 9.74 7.66 -14.80
C ARG A 202 9.21 8.56 -15.91
N GLU A 203 10.08 9.25 -16.64
CA GLU A 203 9.66 10.16 -17.72
C GLU A 203 8.91 9.44 -18.84
N LYS A 204 9.28 8.18 -19.12
CA LYS A 204 8.65 7.35 -20.16
C LYS A 204 7.35 6.70 -19.69
N GLU A 205 7.30 6.22 -18.46
CA GLU A 205 6.22 5.36 -17.97
C GLU A 205 5.14 6.10 -17.19
N LEU A 206 5.50 7.10 -16.39
CA LEU A 206 4.58 7.75 -15.44
C LEU A 206 3.28 8.27 -16.09
N PRO A 207 3.31 8.95 -17.25
CA PRO A 207 2.08 9.45 -17.86
C PRO A 207 1.08 8.35 -18.24
N LYS A 208 1.57 7.18 -18.65
CA LYS A 208 0.73 6.03 -18.99
C LYS A 208 0.23 5.34 -17.73
N MET A 209 1.13 5.15 -16.76
CA MET A 209 0.84 4.47 -15.51
C MET A 209 -0.21 5.21 -14.69
N ASP A 210 -0.17 6.54 -14.59
CA ASP A 210 -1.13 7.30 -13.78
C ASP A 210 -2.58 7.12 -14.26
N ALA A 211 -2.79 7.19 -15.58
CA ALA A 211 -4.10 6.98 -16.17
C ALA A 211 -4.58 5.53 -16.02
N GLU A 212 -3.70 4.56 -16.26
CA GLU A 212 -4.01 3.14 -16.09
C GLU A 212 -4.28 2.78 -14.62
N TYR A 213 -3.50 3.34 -13.69
CA TYR A 213 -3.58 3.07 -12.26
C TYR A 213 -4.95 3.46 -11.70
N ALA A 214 -5.43 4.66 -12.01
CA ALA A 214 -6.75 5.13 -11.56
C ALA A 214 -7.89 4.24 -12.10
N ALA A 215 -7.87 3.93 -13.40
CA ALA A 215 -8.87 3.09 -14.04
C ALA A 215 -8.85 1.66 -13.48
N LEU A 216 -7.66 1.10 -13.30
CA LEU A 216 -7.46 -0.24 -12.75
C LEU A 216 -7.94 -0.32 -11.30
N ARG A 217 -7.64 0.69 -10.48
CA ARG A 217 -8.07 0.75 -9.08
C ARG A 217 -9.59 0.73 -8.97
N PHE A 218 -10.27 1.50 -9.81
CA PHE A 218 -11.72 1.51 -9.86
C PHE A 218 -12.30 0.15 -10.27
N ARG A 219 -11.79 -0.45 -11.35
CA ARG A 219 -12.27 -1.76 -11.82
C ARG A 219 -11.97 -2.90 -10.84
N ALA A 220 -10.79 -2.89 -10.22
CA ALA A 220 -10.43 -3.86 -9.18
C ALA A 220 -11.37 -3.75 -7.97
N TYR A 221 -11.69 -2.52 -7.55
CA TYR A 221 -12.67 -2.30 -6.49
C TYR A 221 -14.07 -2.83 -6.86
N GLN A 222 -14.53 -2.61 -8.09
CA GLN A 222 -15.82 -3.16 -8.54
C GLN A 222 -15.86 -4.69 -8.45
N TYR A 223 -14.85 -5.37 -8.99
CA TYR A 223 -14.78 -6.83 -8.89
C TYR A 223 -14.69 -7.30 -7.43
N PHE A 224 -13.88 -6.63 -6.61
CA PHE A 224 -13.77 -6.92 -5.19
C PHE A 224 -15.14 -6.85 -4.49
N LYS A 225 -15.93 -5.79 -4.74
CA LYS A 225 -17.26 -5.63 -4.12
C LYS A 225 -18.26 -6.68 -4.57
N VAL A 226 -18.26 -7.04 -5.86
CA VAL A 226 -19.12 -8.12 -6.36
C VAL A 226 -18.71 -9.45 -5.73
N ASN A 227 -17.42 -9.77 -5.76
CA ASN A 227 -16.90 -11.02 -5.20
C ASN A 227 -17.18 -11.12 -3.70
N GLN A 228 -16.99 -10.03 -2.94
CA GLN A 228 -17.35 -9.96 -1.53
C GLN A 228 -18.82 -10.29 -1.29
N THR A 229 -19.72 -9.69 -2.09
CA THR A 229 -21.16 -9.92 -1.96
C THR A 229 -21.53 -11.38 -2.21
N ILE A 230 -21.00 -11.99 -3.27
CA ILE A 230 -21.26 -13.40 -3.59
C ILE A 230 -20.61 -14.32 -2.54
N THR A 231 -19.39 -14.01 -2.11
CA THR A 231 -18.62 -14.81 -1.14
C THR A 231 -19.35 -14.94 0.19
N ILE A 232 -20.00 -13.87 0.68
CA ILE A 232 -20.80 -13.91 1.92
C ILE A 232 -21.86 -15.02 1.89
N ARG A 233 -22.44 -15.29 0.71
CA ARG A 233 -23.47 -16.32 0.50
C ARG A 233 -22.97 -17.58 -0.18
N LEU A 234 -21.65 -17.75 -0.35
CA LEU A 234 -21.07 -18.82 -1.16
C LEU A 234 -21.46 -20.21 -0.67
N TYR A 235 -21.46 -20.43 0.64
CA TYR A 235 -21.86 -21.72 1.22
C TYR A 235 -23.30 -22.10 0.86
N VAL A 236 -24.20 -21.13 0.89
CA VAL A 236 -25.61 -21.30 0.52
C VAL A 236 -25.73 -21.60 -0.97
N LEU A 237 -25.02 -20.84 -1.81
CA LEU A 237 -25.04 -21.03 -3.27
C LEU A 237 -24.54 -22.41 -3.69
N LEU A 238 -23.45 -22.89 -3.10
CA LEU A 238 -22.89 -24.22 -3.39
C LEU A 238 -23.81 -25.34 -2.89
N SER A 239 -24.39 -25.20 -1.70
CA SER A 239 -25.36 -26.18 -1.17
C SER A 239 -26.62 -26.24 -2.02
N GLU A 240 -27.11 -25.08 -2.47
CA GLU A 240 -28.23 -24.99 -3.40
C GLU A 240 -27.90 -25.64 -4.74
N ASN A 241 -26.70 -25.37 -5.29
CA ASN A 241 -26.24 -25.94 -6.54
C ASN A 241 -26.25 -27.47 -6.52
N ARG A 242 -25.61 -28.07 -5.51
CA ARG A 242 -25.55 -29.54 -5.35
C ARG A 242 -26.94 -30.15 -5.28
N ARG A 243 -27.83 -29.59 -4.46
CA ARG A 243 -29.22 -30.04 -4.34
C ARG A 243 -30.00 -29.91 -5.65
N LEU A 244 -29.86 -28.80 -6.38
CA LEU A 244 -30.53 -28.60 -7.67
C LEU A 244 -30.02 -29.61 -8.70
N LYS A 245 -28.72 -29.94 -8.69
CA LYS A 245 -28.15 -30.98 -9.54
C LYS A 245 -28.72 -32.36 -9.22
N GLU A 246 -28.80 -32.73 -7.95
CA GLU A 246 -29.43 -33.99 -7.53
C GLU A 246 -30.89 -34.07 -7.98
N LEU A 247 -31.67 -33.00 -7.83
CA LEU A 247 -33.05 -32.94 -8.33
C LEU A 247 -33.12 -33.10 -9.85
N CYS A 248 -32.26 -32.41 -10.59
CA CYS A 248 -32.20 -32.56 -12.04
C CYS A 248 -31.92 -34.02 -12.45
N GLN A 249 -30.98 -34.69 -11.79
CA GLN A 249 -30.70 -36.12 -12.03
C GLN A 249 -31.90 -37.01 -11.74
N LEU A 250 -32.58 -36.81 -10.59
CA LEU A 250 -33.78 -37.57 -10.21
C LEU A 250 -34.93 -37.42 -11.22
N HIS A 251 -35.01 -36.26 -11.89
CA HIS A 251 -36.02 -35.96 -12.89
C HIS A 251 -35.56 -36.19 -14.34
N GLY A 252 -34.43 -36.89 -14.53
CA GLY A 252 -33.91 -37.26 -15.85
C GLY A 252 -33.47 -36.08 -16.70
N ILE A 253 -33.11 -34.95 -16.07
CA ILE A 253 -32.53 -33.79 -16.74
C ILE A 253 -31.02 -34.01 -16.83
N CYS A 254 -30.49 -34.04 -18.05
CA CYS A 254 -29.05 -34.19 -18.28
C CYS A 254 -28.31 -32.92 -17.81
N ILE A 255 -27.32 -33.10 -16.95
CA ILE A 255 -26.46 -32.04 -16.43
C ILE A 255 -25.06 -32.22 -17.04
N ALA A 256 -24.29 -31.13 -17.15
CA ALA A 256 -22.89 -31.20 -17.53
C ALA A 256 -22.10 -32.13 -16.58
N ALA A 257 -21.04 -32.76 -17.11
CA ALA A 257 -20.36 -33.88 -16.45
C ALA A 257 -19.62 -33.49 -15.15
N GLN A 258 -19.05 -32.29 -15.06
CA GLN A 258 -18.41 -31.77 -13.84
C GLN A 258 -18.11 -30.27 -13.97
N ASP A 259 -18.45 -29.48 -12.96
CA ASP A 259 -18.10 -28.06 -12.89
C ASP A 259 -16.90 -27.82 -11.95
N PRO A 260 -16.11 -26.76 -12.16
CA PRO A 260 -14.93 -26.48 -11.33
C PRO A 260 -15.21 -26.30 -9.84
N TRP A 261 -16.45 -26.00 -9.46
CA TRP A 261 -16.89 -25.78 -8.09
C TRP A 261 -17.53 -26.99 -7.42
N ASP A 262 -17.68 -28.11 -8.13
CA ASP A 262 -18.26 -29.32 -7.54
C ASP A 262 -17.40 -29.84 -6.40
N ASP A 263 -16.08 -29.78 -6.57
CA ASP A 263 -15.08 -30.22 -5.60
C ASP A 263 -14.66 -29.14 -4.59
N TRP A 264 -15.33 -27.98 -4.58
CA TRP A 264 -15.01 -26.93 -3.61
C TRP A 264 -15.40 -27.36 -2.20
N GLY A 265 -14.39 -27.71 -1.41
CA GLY A 265 -14.49 -27.96 0.03
C GLY A 265 -14.28 -26.72 0.89
N SER A 266 -14.15 -26.94 2.20
CA SER A 266 -13.92 -25.90 3.21
C SER A 266 -12.71 -25.02 2.90
N ASP A 267 -11.63 -25.61 2.38
CA ASP A 267 -10.37 -24.90 2.17
C ASP A 267 -10.52 -23.81 1.12
N LYS A 268 -11.19 -24.13 0.00
CA LYS A 268 -11.43 -23.15 -1.06
C LYS A 268 -12.40 -22.05 -0.62
N ILE A 269 -13.41 -22.42 0.16
CA ILE A 269 -14.36 -21.46 0.73
C ILE A 269 -13.62 -20.52 1.69
N ASN A 270 -12.84 -21.05 2.63
CA ASN A 270 -12.08 -20.28 3.61
C ASN A 270 -11.05 -19.35 2.93
N GLU A 271 -10.39 -19.80 1.86
CA GLU A 271 -9.51 -18.97 1.03
C GLU A 271 -10.25 -17.72 0.50
N LEU A 272 -11.44 -17.91 -0.06
CA LEU A 272 -12.27 -16.81 -0.60
C LEU A 272 -12.80 -15.90 0.51
N TYR A 273 -13.25 -16.46 1.64
CA TYR A 273 -13.66 -15.68 2.81
C TYR A 273 -12.50 -14.84 3.37
N GLY A 274 -11.30 -15.40 3.49
CA GLY A 274 -10.10 -14.67 3.90
C GLY A 274 -9.76 -13.53 2.94
N ARG A 275 -9.90 -13.76 1.63
CA ARG A 275 -9.61 -12.75 0.59
C ARG A 275 -10.62 -11.62 0.52
N TYR A 276 -11.91 -11.88 0.71
CA TYR A 276 -12.97 -10.90 0.41
C TYR A 276 -13.79 -10.44 1.62
N VAL A 277 -13.86 -11.23 2.70
CA VAL A 277 -14.73 -10.95 3.85
C VAL A 277 -13.91 -10.59 5.08
N PHE A 278 -12.96 -11.44 5.45
CA PHE A 278 -12.10 -11.26 6.62
C PHE A 278 -10.77 -10.61 6.23
N VAL A 279 -10.80 -9.62 5.33
CA VAL A 279 -9.59 -8.89 4.94
C VAL A 279 -8.96 -8.33 6.20
N ASN A 280 -7.87 -8.95 6.66
CA ASN A 280 -7.03 -8.39 7.69
C ASN A 280 -6.56 -7.06 7.14
N ARG A 281 -7.05 -5.96 7.73
CA ARG A 281 -6.47 -4.65 7.51
C ARG A 281 -5.10 -4.71 8.15
N VAL A 282 -4.09 -5.05 7.35
CA VAL A 282 -2.68 -4.77 7.65
C VAL A 282 -2.47 -3.27 7.51
#